data_AF-A0A8S9DLV5-F1
#
_entry.id   AF-A0A8S9DLV5-F1
#
_cell.length_a   1.000
_cell.length_b   1.000
_cell.length_c   1.000
_cell.angle_alpha   90.00
_cell.angle_beta   90.00
_cell.angle_gamma   90.00
#
_symmetry.space_group_name_H-M   'P 1'
#
loop_
_entity.id
_entity.type
_entity.pdbx_description
1 polymer ?
#
loop_
_entity_poly.entity_id
_entity_poly.type
_entity_poly.pdbx_seq_one_letter_code
_entity_poly.pdbx_strand_id
1 'polypeptide(L)'
;MTDLTPAEWESLCDGCAKCCIIKFEDEDTGRIYHTNAVCELLEIYHCRCTRYTERTELVPTCLSLTPALADSLEWIPETCAYRLLAEGKDLPLWHPLVSGEPDTV
;
A
#
# COMPACT_ATOMS: atom_id res chain seq x y z
N MET A 1 4.88 -7.19 -18.82
CA MET A 1 4.61 -6.21 -17.74
C MET A 1 3.87 -7.00 -16.69
N THR A 2 4.54 -7.21 -15.55
CA THR A 2 4.16 -7.98 -14.35
C THR A 2 3.13 -9.09 -14.58
N ASP A 3 3.61 -10.28 -14.95
CA ASP A 3 2.84 -11.53 -15.06
C ASP A 3 2.41 -12.08 -13.68
N LEU A 4 2.09 -11.18 -12.74
CA LEU A 4 1.64 -11.53 -11.40
C LEU A 4 0.14 -11.80 -11.45
N THR A 5 -0.26 -12.90 -10.84
CA THR A 5 -1.67 -13.13 -10.51
C THR A 5 -2.16 -12.06 -9.53
N PRO A 6 -3.48 -11.81 -9.44
CA PRO A 6 -4.02 -10.90 -8.44
C PRO A 6 -3.58 -11.24 -7.00
N ALA A 7 -3.44 -12.53 -6.67
CA ALA A 7 -2.98 -12.95 -5.35
C ALA A 7 -1.50 -12.59 -5.09
N GLU A 8 -0.63 -12.76 -6.08
CA GLU A 8 0.78 -12.36 -5.98
C GLU A 8 0.94 -10.85 -5.96
N TRP A 9 0.08 -10.11 -6.65
CA TRP A 9 0.05 -8.66 -6.56
C TRP A 9 -0.37 -8.18 -5.17
N GLU A 10 -1.39 -8.80 -4.59
CA GLU A 10 -1.86 -8.46 -3.25
C GLU A 10 -0.84 -8.83 -2.15
N SER A 11 0.07 -9.79 -2.39
CA SER A 11 1.14 -10.14 -1.46
C SER A 11 2.30 -9.14 -1.41
N LEU A 12 2.31 -8.12 -2.29
CA LEU A 12 3.30 -7.05 -2.30
C LEU A 12 3.20 -6.10 -1.09
N CYS A 13 2.11 -6.15 -0.32
CA CYS A 13 1.97 -5.32 0.87
C CYS A 13 3.07 -5.65 1.89
N ASP A 14 3.97 -4.70 2.11
CA ASP A 14 5.09 -4.82 3.06
C ASP A 14 4.71 -4.47 4.50
N GLY A 15 3.50 -3.97 4.75
CA GLY A 15 3.05 -3.57 6.08
C GLY A 15 3.56 -2.19 6.53
N CYS A 16 3.88 -1.28 5.59
CA CYS A 16 4.30 0.08 5.95
C CYS A 16 3.18 1.01 6.49
N ALA A 17 1.92 0.55 6.50
CA ALA A 17 0.70 1.28 6.89
C ALA A 17 0.41 2.62 6.17
N LYS A 18 1.21 3.05 5.19
CA LYS A 18 1.07 4.37 4.55
C LYS A 18 -0.24 4.54 3.78
N CYS A 19 -0.76 3.49 3.15
CA CYS A 19 -2.07 3.51 2.50
C CYS A 19 -3.24 3.46 3.51
N CYS A 20 -3.02 2.96 4.74
CA CYS A 20 -4.02 2.86 5.79
C CYS A 20 -4.23 4.18 6.57
N ILE A 21 -3.34 5.16 6.42
CA ILE A 21 -3.50 6.50 7.00
C ILE A 21 -4.55 7.28 6.21
N ILE A 22 -5.50 7.89 6.92
CA ILE A 22 -6.52 8.76 6.33
C ILE A 22 -5.87 10.04 5.83
N LYS A 23 -6.23 10.43 4.60
CA LYS A 23 -5.70 11.60 3.91
C LYS A 23 -6.84 12.44 3.37
N PHE A 24 -6.61 13.74 3.26
CA PHE A 24 -7.53 14.65 2.60
C PHE A 24 -6.80 15.32 1.43
N GLU A 25 -7.49 15.44 0.31
CA GLU A 25 -7.06 16.24 -0.81
C GLU A 25 -7.76 17.60 -0.74
N ASP A 26 -6.99 18.66 -0.86
CA ASP A 26 -7.53 20.02 -0.96
C ASP A 26 -8.10 20.24 -2.37
N GLU A 27 -9.37 20.63 -2.41
CA GLU A 27 -10.18 20.70 -3.63
C GLU A 27 -9.67 21.76 -4.62
N ASP A 28 -9.05 22.82 -4.11
CA ASP A 28 -8.57 23.96 -4.91
C ASP A 28 -7.14 23.73 -5.44
N THR A 29 -6.31 23.00 -4.69
CA THR A 29 -4.87 22.87 -4.95
C THR A 29 -4.41 21.46 -5.31
N GLY A 30 -5.24 20.43 -5.07
CA GLY A 30 -4.86 19.02 -5.21
C GLY A 30 -3.86 18.54 -4.16
N ARG A 31 -3.57 19.35 -3.13
CA ARG A 31 -2.56 18.99 -2.13
C ARG A 31 -3.10 17.92 -1.17
N ILE A 32 -2.31 16.86 -0.99
CA ILE A 32 -2.62 15.78 -0.04
C ILE A 32 -2.08 16.12 1.36
N TYR A 33 -2.97 16.04 2.35
CA TYR A 33 -2.67 16.20 3.77
C TYR A 33 -2.79 14.85 4.49
N HIS A 34 -1.73 14.48 5.20
CA HIS A 34 -1.73 13.30 6.07
C HIS A 34 -2.32 13.65 7.43
N THR A 35 -3.04 12.70 8.01
CA THR A 35 -3.61 12.83 9.35
C THR A 35 -2.95 11.84 10.31
N ASN A 36 -3.26 11.99 11.60
CA ASN A 36 -2.95 10.98 12.62
C ASN A 36 -4.09 9.96 12.79
N ALA A 37 -5.09 9.97 11.90
CA ALA A 37 -6.19 9.02 11.89
C ALA A 37 -5.86 7.88 10.91
N VAL A 38 -6.27 6.66 11.28
CA VAL A 38 -5.98 5.45 10.52
C VAL A 38 -7.28 4.69 10.24
N CYS A 39 -7.22 3.82 9.23
CA CYS A 39 -8.26 2.84 8.94
C CYS A 39 -8.56 1.98 10.17
N GLU A 40 -9.84 1.66 10.39
CA GLU A 40 -10.30 0.83 11.51
C GLU A 40 -9.71 -0.59 11.50
N LEU A 41 -9.28 -1.08 10.34
CA LEU A 41 -8.69 -2.41 10.18
C LEU A 41 -7.17 -2.43 10.47
N LEU A 42 -6.53 -1.28 10.68
CA LEU A 42 -5.11 -1.20 10.95
C LEU A 42 -4.79 -1.56 12.41
N GLU A 43 -3.94 -2.57 12.59
CA GLU A 43 -3.24 -2.80 13.85
C GLU A 43 -2.00 -1.89 13.87
N ILE A 44 -1.98 -0.94 14.81
CA ILE A 44 -1.02 0.17 14.81
C ILE A 44 0.36 -0.21 15.36
N TYR A 45 0.48 -1.28 16.16
CA TYR A 45 1.76 -1.65 16.75
C TYR A 45 2.67 -2.36 15.75
N HIS A 46 2.10 -3.17 14.85
CA HIS A 46 2.84 -3.90 13.82
C HIS A 46 2.58 -3.34 12.41
N CYS A 47 1.80 -2.27 12.28
CA CYS A 47 1.47 -1.64 11.00
C CYS A 47 0.78 -2.59 9.99
N ARG A 48 0.04 -3.59 10.47
CA ARG A 48 -0.61 -4.61 9.62
C ARG A 48 -2.12 -4.43 9.56
N CYS A 49 -2.68 -4.56 8.36
CA CYS A 49 -4.13 -4.67 8.21
C CYS A 49 -4.59 -6.03 8.73
N THR A 50 -5.50 -6.04 9.70
CA THR A 50 -6.03 -7.25 10.35
C THR A 50 -6.92 -8.08 9.44
N ARG A 51 -7.50 -7.47 8.39
CA ARG A 51 -8.45 -8.09 7.46
C ARG A 51 -8.12 -7.75 6.01
N TYR A 52 -6.86 -7.90 5.63
CA TYR A 52 -6.35 -7.44 4.33
C TYR A 52 -7.13 -7.98 3.12
N THR A 53 -7.46 -9.28 3.12
CA THR A 53 -8.20 -9.93 2.02
C THR A 53 -9.63 -9.43 1.86
N GLU A 54 -10.27 -9.01 2.95
CA GLU A 54 -11.67 -8.56 2.99
C GLU A 54 -11.78 -7.03 3.11
N ARG A 55 -10.66 -6.31 3.03
CA ARG A 55 -10.56 -4.89 3.41
C ARG A 55 -11.48 -3.98 2.61
N THR A 56 -11.67 -4.26 1.32
CA THR A 56 -12.52 -3.46 0.43
C THR A 56 -14.00 -3.77 0.61
N GLU A 57 -14.33 -4.95 1.16
CA GLU A 57 -15.71 -5.32 1.52
C GLU A 57 -16.10 -4.69 2.85
N LEU A 58 -15.19 -4.71 3.83
CA LEU A 58 -15.41 -4.16 5.16
C LEU A 58 -15.28 -2.63 5.19
N VAL A 59 -14.34 -2.07 4.42
CA VAL A 59 -14.09 -0.63 4.32
C VAL A 59 -14.15 -0.24 2.84
N PRO A 60 -15.32 0.19 2.33
CA PRO A 60 -15.51 0.51 0.90
C PRO A 60 -14.60 1.62 0.37
N THR A 61 -14.06 2.46 1.27
CA THR A 61 -13.11 3.52 0.93
C THR A 61 -11.64 3.04 0.92
N CYS A 62 -11.39 1.77 1.24
CA CYS A 62 -10.05 1.19 1.18
C CYS A 62 -9.58 1.06 -0.28
N LEU A 63 -8.32 1.40 -0.52
CA LEU A 63 -7.76 1.37 -1.86
C LEU A 63 -7.41 -0.06 -2.30
N SER A 64 -7.88 -0.43 -3.48
CA SER A 64 -7.34 -1.57 -4.23
C SER A 64 -6.23 -1.06 -5.14
N LEU A 65 -4.97 -1.25 -4.72
CA LEU A 65 -3.78 -0.69 -5.39
C LEU A 65 -3.46 -1.43 -6.68
N THR A 66 -4.33 -1.33 -7.69
CA THR A 66 -4.03 -1.85 -9.04
C THR A 66 -2.75 -1.20 -9.60
N PRO A 67 -2.04 -1.83 -10.55
CA PRO A 67 -0.84 -1.23 -11.16
C PRO A 67 -1.08 0.20 -11.70
N ALA A 68 -2.21 0.43 -12.37
CA ALA A 68 -2.57 1.75 -12.89
C ALA A 68 -2.87 2.78 -11.79
N LEU A 69 -3.46 2.34 -10.68
CA LEU A 69 -3.71 3.23 -9.54
C LEU A 69 -2.41 3.53 -8.81
N ALA A 70 -1.56 2.53 -8.55
CA ALA A 70 -0.30 2.71 -7.85
C ALA A 70 0.64 3.70 -8.57
N ASP A 71 0.64 3.70 -9.90
CA ASP A 71 1.41 4.63 -10.74
C ASP A 71 0.87 6.08 -10.70
N SER A 72 -0.44 6.25 -10.46
CA SER A 72 -1.09 7.59 -10.44
C SER A 72 -1.16 8.23 -9.05
N LEU A 73 -0.87 7.50 -7.96
CA LEU A 73 -0.93 8.02 -6.60
C LEU A 73 0.42 8.64 -6.16
N GLU A 74 0.62 9.92 -6.45
CA GLU A 74 1.86 10.64 -6.12
C GLU A 74 2.22 10.65 -4.63
N TRP A 75 1.22 10.54 -3.74
CA TRP A 75 1.42 10.53 -2.28
C TRP A 75 1.91 9.19 -1.73
N ILE A 76 1.90 8.12 -2.55
CA ILE A 76 2.47 6.84 -2.14
C ILE A 76 4.01 6.97 -2.12
N PRO A 77 4.69 6.48 -1.07
CA PRO A 77 6.14 6.54 -0.99
C PRO A 77 6.80 5.90 -2.21
N GLU A 78 7.92 6.47 -2.65
CA GLU A 78 8.74 5.92 -3.74
C GLU A 78 9.23 4.50 -3.45
N THR A 79 9.26 4.10 -2.17
CA THR A 79 9.65 2.76 -1.73
C THR A 79 8.50 1.77 -1.68
N CYS A 80 7.26 2.18 -1.96
CA CYS A 80 6.10 1.28 -1.93
C CYS A 80 6.24 0.19 -2.99
N ALA A 81 6.14 -1.07 -2.58
CA ALA A 81 6.28 -2.24 -3.46
C ALA A 81 5.35 -2.19 -4.68
N TYR A 82 4.10 -1.77 -4.49
CA TYR A 82 3.13 -1.60 -5.58
C TYR A 82 3.59 -0.58 -6.62
N ARG A 83 4.11 0.56 -6.16
CA ARG A 83 4.59 1.64 -7.02
C ARG A 83 5.85 1.21 -7.77
N LEU A 84 6.81 0.61 -7.06
CA LEU A 84 8.05 0.12 -7.65
C LEU A 84 7.77 -0.85 -8.81
N LEU A 85 6.93 -1.86 -8.58
CA LEU A 85 6.61 -2.84 -9.61
C LEU A 85 5.73 -2.27 -10.73
N ALA A 86 4.85 -1.31 -10.45
CA ALA A 86 4.10 -0.60 -11.48
C ALA A 86 5.03 0.20 -12.42
N GLU A 87 6.06 0.83 -11.85
CA GLU A 87 7.12 1.56 -12.58
C GLU A 87 8.16 0.62 -13.24
N GLY A 88 8.03 -0.70 -13.08
CA GLY A 88 8.97 -1.69 -13.62
C GLY A 88 10.31 -1.77 -12.89
N LYS A 89 10.38 -1.29 -11.64
CA LYS A 89 11.54 -1.38 -10.75
C LYS A 89 11.50 -2.65 -9.90
N ASP A 90 12.67 -3.08 -9.45
CA ASP A 90 12.80 -4.23 -8.56
C ASP A 90 12.36 -3.90 -7.12
N LEU A 91 11.95 -4.95 -6.39
CA LEU A 91 11.71 -4.84 -4.96
C LEU A 91 13.04 -4.70 -4.19
N PRO A 92 13.09 -3.88 -3.13
CA PRO A 92 14.28 -3.74 -2.31
C PRO A 92 14.70 -5.04 -1.63
N LEU A 93 15.99 -5.20 -1.31
CA LEU A 93 16.51 -6.42 -0.66
C LEU A 93 15.90 -6.70 0.72
N TRP A 94 15.40 -5.66 1.39
CA TRP A 94 14.72 -5.77 2.68
C TRP A 94 13.24 -6.13 2.54
N HIS A 95 12.68 -6.19 1.33
CA HIS A 95 11.28 -6.55 1.15
C HIS A 95 11.05 -8.03 1.50
N PRO A 96 9.97 -8.42 2.21
CA PRO A 96 9.76 -9.80 2.66
C PRO A 96 9.77 -10.85 1.55
N LEU A 97 9.26 -10.51 0.37
CA LEU A 97 9.30 -11.39 -0.80
C LEU A 97 10.70 -11.63 -1.37
N VAL A 98 11.67 -10.76 -1.05
CA VAL A 98 13.07 -10.86 -1.46
C VAL A 98 13.93 -11.45 -0.34
N SER A 99 13.74 -10.97 0.90
CA SER A 99 14.49 -11.40 2.08
C SER A 99 14.05 -12.76 2.63
N GLY A 100 12.80 -13.15 2.39
CA GLY A 100 12.16 -14.32 3.00
C GLY A 100 11.73 -14.12 4.46
N GLU A 101 11.99 -12.94 5.04
CA GLU A 101 11.78 -12.64 6.46
C GLU A 101 10.71 -11.54 6.63
N PRO A 102 9.56 -11.83 7.26
CA PRO A 102 8.45 -10.87 7.40
C PRO A 102 8.77 -9.61 8.21
N ASP A 103 9.84 -9.64 9.00
CA ASP A 103 10.24 -8.59 9.96
C ASP A 103 11.39 -7.71 9.43
N THR A 104 11.63 -7.72 8.11
CA THR A 104 12.70 -6.93 7.47
C THR A 104 12.28 -5.53 7.02
N VAL A 105 11.03 -5.15 7.29
CA VAL A 105 10.40 -3.86 6.93
C VAL A 105 10.31 -2.93 8.12
#